data_AF-A0A1M6P3M1-F1
#
_entry.id   AF-A0A1M6P3M1-F1
#
_cell.length_a   1.000
_cell.length_b   1.000
_cell.length_c   1.000
_cell.angle_alpha   90.00
_cell.angle_beta   90.00
_cell.angle_gamma   90.00
#
_symmetry.space_group_name_H-M   'P 1'
#
loop_
_entity.id
_entity.type
_entity.pdbx_description
1 polymer ?
#
loop_
_entity_poly.entity_id
_entity_poly.type
_entity_poly.pdbx_seq_one_letter_code
_entity_poly.pdbx_strand_id
1 'polypeptide(L)' 'MLKFVFAMIVPLMILIYTISFGLWMRSNHQGFGSAVAYVLGVLSFSASGFIFWRMFT' A
#
# COMPACT_ATOMS: atom_id res chain seq x y z
N MET A 1 -4.82 21.03 -3.66
CA MET A 1 -3.51 20.43 -3.99
C MET A 1 -2.76 19.96 -2.74
N LEU A 2 -2.23 20.85 -1.89
CA LEU A 2 -1.49 20.46 -0.66
C LEU A 2 -2.25 19.49 0.27
N LYS A 3 -3.54 19.71 0.52
CA LYS A 3 -4.38 18.77 1.30
C LYS A 3 -4.40 17.35 0.73
N PHE A 4 -4.31 17.19 -0.59
CA PHE A 4 -4.31 15.89 -1.26
C PHE A 4 -2.94 15.20 -1.18
N VAL A 5 -1.86 15.99 -1.25
CA VAL A 5 -0.49 15.53 -0.99
C VAL A 5 -0.35 15.05 0.46
N PHE A 6 -0.91 15.77 1.43
CA PHE A 6 -0.96 15.32 2.82
C PHE A 6 -1.85 14.09 2.99
N ALA A 7 -2.94 13.97 2.23
CA ALA A 7 -3.78 12.77 2.26
C ALA A 7 -3.07 11.52 1.69
N MET A 8 -2.06 11.68 0.81
CA MET A 8 -1.20 10.58 0.32
C MET A 8 -0.32 9.93 1.41
N ILE A 9 -0.16 10.58 2.57
CA ILE A 9 0.50 9.95 3.72
C ILE A 9 -0.29 8.72 4.19
N VAL A 10 -1.62 8.75 4.08
CA VAL A 10 -2.49 7.63 4.50
C VAL A 10 -2.20 6.35 3.70
N PRO A 11 -2.25 6.32 2.36
CA PRO A 11 -1.91 5.13 1.59
C PRO A 11 -0.43 4.71 1.74
N LEU A 12 0.50 5.63 1.98
CA LEU A 12 1.89 5.29 2.31
C LEU A 12 1.99 4.55 3.66
N MET A 13 1.31 5.04 4.69
CA MET A 13 1.25 4.38 6.00
C MET A 13 0.58 3.00 5.90
N ILE A 14 -0.50 2.89 5.11
CA ILE A 14 -1.17 1.63 4.84
C ILE A 14 -0.22 0.66 4.14
N LEU A 15 0.57 1.11 3.16
CA LEU A 15 1.57 0.27 2.49
C LEU A 15 2.61 -0.29 3.47
N ILE A 16 3.15 0.54 4.35
CA ILE A 16 4.10 0.12 5.39
C ILE A 16 3.47 -0.92 6.32
N TYR A 17 2.22 -0.68 6.72
CA TYR A 17 1.45 -1.64 7.52
C TYR A 17 1.24 -2.96 6.77
N THR A 18 0.83 -2.92 5.51
CA THR A 18 0.62 -4.12 4.68
C THR A 18 1.91 -4.92 4.49
N ILE A 19 3.05 -4.25 4.31
CA ILE A 19 4.36 -4.92 4.23
C ILE A 19 4.70 -5.60 5.55
N SER A 20 4.52 -4.89 6.67
CA SER A 20 4.76 -5.41 8.02
C SER A 20 3.85 -6.61 8.34
N PHE A 21 2.58 -6.52 7.94
CA PHE A 21 1.61 -7.60 8.05
C PHE A 21 1.98 -8.81 7.17
N GLY A 22 2.45 -8.57 5.95
CA GLY A 22 2.95 -9.61 5.05
C GLY A 22 4.18 -10.32 5.62
N LEU A 23 5.13 -9.58 6.20
CA LEU A 23 6.31 -10.13 6.88
C LEU A 23 5.91 -10.97 8.10
N TRP A 24 4.98 -10.46 8.92
CA TRP A 24 4.45 -11.20 10.07
C TRP A 24 3.73 -12.49 9.64
N MET A 25 2.88 -12.46 8.62
CA MET A 25 2.23 -13.67 8.10
C MET A 25 3.23 -14.69 7.56
N ARG A 26 4.29 -14.23 6.87
CA ARG A 26 5.36 -15.11 6.39
C ARG A 26 6.08 -15.80 7.55
N SER A 27 6.32 -15.07 8.65
CA SER A 27 6.91 -15.62 9.87
C SER A 27 6.02 -16.67 10.56
N ASN A 28 4.70 -16.64 10.34
CA ASN A 28 3.74 -17.59 10.89
C ASN A 28 3.42 -18.76 9.93
N HIS A 29 4.30 -19.05 8.96
CA HIS A 29 4.10 -20.06 7.91
C HIS A 29 2.86 -19.86 7.03
N GLN A 30 2.21 -18.69 7.08
CA GLN A 30 1.10 -18.33 6.20
C GLN A 30 1.62 -17.67 4.92
N GLY A 31 2.42 -18.40 4.14
CA GLY A 31 3.03 -17.90 2.91
C GLY A 31 2.02 -17.41 1.87
N PHE A 32 0.87 -18.09 1.77
CA PHE A 32 -0.22 -17.68 0.87
C PHE A 32 -0.86 -16.35 1.32
N GLY A 33 -1.14 -16.19 2.62
CA GLY A 33 -1.68 -14.95 3.17
C GLY A 33 -0.73 -13.76 2.99
N SER A 34 0.58 -14.00 3.16
CA SER A 34 1.63 -13.02 2.88
C SER A 34 1.63 -12.56 1.42
N ALA A 35 1.57 -13.51 0.46
CA ALA A 35 1.54 -13.20 -0.96
C ALA A 35 0.31 -12.36 -1.35
N VAL A 36 -0.88 -12.73 -0.86
CA VAL A 36 -2.12 -11.98 -1.11
C VAL A 36 -2.04 -10.56 -0.54
N ALA A 37 -1.51 -10.41 0.68
CA ALA A 37 -1.34 -9.09 1.28
C ALA A 37 -0.39 -8.20 0.47
N TYR A 38 0.73 -8.72 -0.02
CA TYR A 38 1.65 -7.95 -0.87
C TYR A 38 0.99 -7.52 -2.19
N VAL A 39 0.25 -8.41 -2.85
CA VAL A 39 -0.47 -8.09 -4.09
C VAL A 39 -1.48 -6.96 -3.85
N LEU A 40 -2.27 -7.05 -2.79
CA LEU A 40 -3.25 -6.02 -2.44
C LEU A 40 -2.57 -4.69 -2.09
N GLY A 41 -1.46 -4.73 -1.37
CA GLY A 41 -0.68 -3.54 -1.01
C GLY A 41 -0.14 -2.82 -2.24
N VAL A 42 0.46 -3.56 -3.19
CA VAL A 42 0.99 -3.00 -4.44
C VAL A 42 -0.13 -2.40 -5.29
N LEU A 43 -1.24 -3.12 -5.50
CA LEU A 43 -2.36 -2.62 -6.30
C LEU A 43 -2.96 -1.33 -5.71
N SER A 44 -3.15 -1.30 -4.39
CA SER A 44 -3.71 -0.13 -3.69
C SER A 44 -2.78 1.08 -3.79
N PHE A 45 -1.47 0.86 -3.68
CA PHE A 45 -0.47 1.91 -3.82
C PHE A 45 -0.35 2.41 -5.27
N SER A 46 -0.36 1.52 -6.25
CA SER A 46 -0.34 1.89 -7.67
C SER A 46 -1.57 2.70 -8.07
N ALA A 47 -2.77 2.32 -7.62
CA ALA A 47 -3.99 3.09 -7.86
C ALA A 47 -3.93 4.49 -7.23
N SER A 48 -3.44 4.56 -5.98
CA SER A 48 -3.20 5.81 -5.25
C SER A 48 -2.23 6.73 -6.00
N GLY A 49 -1.09 6.20 -6.45
CA GLY A 49 -0.09 6.94 -7.23
C GLY A 49 -0.60 7.37 -8.61
N PHE A 50 -1.41 6.55 -9.28
CA PHE A 50 -2.02 6.91 -10.57
C PHE A 50 -2.98 8.10 -10.45
N ILE A 51 -3.86 8.08 -9.44
CA ILE A 51 -4.76 9.21 -9.16
C ILE A 51 -3.95 10.46 -8.84
N PHE A 52 -2.89 10.32 -8.04
CA PHE A 52 -2.00 11.44 -7.74
C PHE A 52 -1.38 12.02 -9.01
N TRP A 53 -0.80 11.19 -9.89
CA TRP A 53 -0.25 11.63 -11.18
C TRP A 53 -1.28 12.38 -12.04
N ARG A 54 -2.50 11.86 -12.13
CA ARG A 54 -3.63 12.47 -12.84
C ARG A 54 -4.09 13.81 -12.28
N MET A 55 -3.73 14.15 -11.03
CA MET A 55 -4.03 15.45 -10.45
C MET A 55 -2.97 16.51 -10.78
N PHE A 56 -1.77 16.09 -11.19
CA PHE A 56 -0.66 16.98 -11.56
C PHE A 56 -0.45 17.10 -13.08
N THR A 57 -1.14 16.28 -13.88
CA THR A 57 -1.15 16.30 -15.35
C THR A 57 -2.52 16.67 -15.87
#